data_AF-A0A4R6VLK6-F1
#
_entry.id   AF-A0A4R6VLK6-F1
#
_cell.length_a   1.000
_cell.length_b   1.000
_cell.length_c   1.000
_cell.angle_alpha   90.00
_cell.angle_beta   90.00
_cell.angle_gamma   90.00
#
_symmetry.space_group_name_H-M   'P 1'
#
loop_
_entity.id
_entity.type
_entity.pdbx_description
1 polymer ?
#
loop_
_entity_poly.entity_id
_entity_poly.type
_entity_poly.pdbx_seq_one_letter_code
_entity_poly.pdbx_strand_id
1 'polypeptide(L)'
;MQKNYKLLLSTLCLSAFLSACSNSGGIDFPPQQQTPPGKGQQPQPQPQPQPQPQPQPQPQPQPQPQPQPQPQPPKSPPPELPPRADNPKPPEKPAYLTGTISKLGKDKDQRWKTTQNISKDAIPVYNISATLDQKGEILLVKEQTTVSVPDARVVNYKFDLLGTGSEGFFGYYYDLQGRNDLFVTYAYGFEEARENKNSLEDISATYSKKNGFLYTLKGIESADIHESRSTADVNIQFKNGKISKGEISVTASNGNTTQLFKVEKGDSVRQLLITPTEHLAEGKLKDDKGTANVHYVNSAQGANDNKYLVGNVEGKNWYGVLAAEKQ
;
A
#
# COMPACT_ATOMS: atom_id res chain seq x y z
N MET A 1 -2.19 39.32 19.52
CA MET A 1 -3.51 38.93 18.99
C MET A 1 -3.51 37.42 18.77
N GLN A 2 -3.99 36.65 19.75
CA GLN A 2 -4.21 35.22 19.62
C GLN A 2 -5.59 34.99 19.00
N LYS A 3 -5.67 34.21 17.91
CA LYS A 3 -6.94 33.70 17.39
C LYS A 3 -7.03 32.21 17.73
N ASN A 4 -7.87 31.90 18.70
CA ASN A 4 -8.32 30.56 19.04
C ASN A 4 -9.28 30.07 17.94
N TYR A 5 -8.94 28.97 17.27
CA TYR A 5 -9.91 28.23 16.48
C TYR A 5 -10.39 27.02 17.29
N LYS A 6 -11.57 27.19 17.88
CA LYS A 6 -12.31 26.11 18.52
C LYS A 6 -12.83 25.16 17.44
N LEU A 7 -12.49 23.89 17.64
CA LEU A 7 -13.05 22.70 17.04
C LEU A 7 -14.60 22.78 17.02
N LEU A 8 -15.19 22.76 15.82
CA LEU A 8 -16.64 22.60 15.62
C LEU A 8 -16.90 21.21 15.04
N LEU A 9 -17.26 20.31 15.95
CA LEU A 9 -17.99 19.08 15.65
C LEU A 9 -19.48 19.41 15.42
N SER A 10 -20.15 18.50 14.71
CA SER A 10 -21.60 18.43 14.42
C SER A 10 -22.02 19.20 13.14
N THR A 11 -22.88 18.68 12.27
CA THR A 11 -24.06 17.84 12.53
C THR A 11 -24.42 17.03 11.27
N LEU A 12 -24.69 15.74 11.48
CA LEU A 12 -25.42 14.87 10.55
C LEU A 12 -26.92 15.15 10.74
N CYS A 13 -27.63 15.58 9.69
CA CYS A 13 -29.08 15.80 9.75
C CYS A 13 -29.88 14.67 9.12
N LEU A 14 -30.81 14.17 9.94
CA LEU A 14 -31.93 13.26 9.74
C LEU A 14 -32.81 13.54 8.51
N SER A 15 -33.43 12.47 8.00
CA SER A 15 -34.90 12.25 7.96
C SER A 15 -35.20 10.99 7.09
N ALA A 16 -36.21 10.14 7.26
CA ALA A 16 -37.50 10.31 7.94
C ALA A 16 -38.26 8.95 8.12
N PHE A 17 -39.12 8.87 9.16
CA PHE A 17 -40.43 8.16 9.28
C PHE A 17 -40.49 6.60 9.20
N LEU A 18 -41.31 5.83 9.94
CA LEU A 18 -42.51 6.03 10.78
C LEU A 18 -42.83 4.73 11.58
N SER A 19 -43.54 4.88 12.72
CA SER A 19 -44.46 3.90 13.39
C SER A 19 -43.82 2.73 14.18
N ALA A 20 -44.30 2.23 15.34
CA ALA A 20 -45.44 2.49 16.22
C ALA A 20 -45.27 1.74 17.57
N CYS A 21 -45.97 2.23 18.60
CA CYS A 21 -46.60 1.51 19.72
C CYS A 21 -45.77 0.73 20.78
N SER A 22 -45.78 1.32 21.98
CA SER A 22 -46.37 0.77 23.22
C SER A 22 -45.57 -0.18 24.13
N ASN A 23 -45.72 0.11 25.43
CA ASN A 23 -45.62 -0.78 26.60
C ASN A 23 -44.31 -0.76 27.42
N SER A 24 -44.17 0.24 28.31
CA SER A 24 -43.22 0.23 29.45
C SER A 24 -43.98 0.15 30.78
N GLY A 25 -43.96 -1.03 31.41
CA GLY A 25 -44.48 -1.26 32.76
C GLY A 25 -43.54 -0.74 33.84
N GLY A 26 -44.12 -0.17 34.89
CA GLY A 26 -43.41 0.37 36.06
C GLY A 26 -43.09 -0.70 37.10
N ILE A 27 -42.16 -0.38 38.00
CA ILE A 27 -42.01 -1.04 39.29
C ILE A 27 -41.57 -0.01 40.35
N ASP A 28 -42.18 -0.15 41.52
CA ASP A 28 -42.24 0.72 42.69
C ASP A 28 -40.94 0.93 43.49
N PHE A 29 -40.86 2.08 44.19
CA PHE A 29 -40.05 2.32 45.38
C PHE A 29 -40.95 2.29 46.64
N PRO A 30 -40.45 1.81 47.80
CA PRO A 30 -40.50 2.66 49.02
C PRO A 30 -39.30 2.37 50.01
N PRO A 31 -39.24 2.93 51.24
CA PRO A 31 -38.79 4.29 51.55
C PRO A 31 -37.65 4.36 52.61
N GLN A 32 -37.22 5.60 52.88
CA GLN A 32 -36.11 6.11 53.71
C GLN A 32 -36.01 5.63 55.18
N GLN A 33 -34.77 5.57 55.72
CA GLN A 33 -34.46 5.80 57.14
C GLN A 33 -33.16 6.61 57.34
N GLN A 34 -33.12 7.35 58.45
CA GLN A 34 -32.35 8.56 58.76
C GLN A 34 -30.93 8.31 59.32
N THR A 35 -30.06 9.33 59.22
CA THR A 35 -28.67 9.48 59.74
C THR A 35 -28.57 9.55 61.28
N PRO A 36 -27.38 9.29 61.90
CA PRO A 36 -26.48 10.39 62.36
C PRO A 36 -24.94 10.09 62.28
N PRO A 37 -24.05 11.06 62.60
CA PRO A 37 -22.71 11.23 62.00
C PRO A 37 -21.52 10.75 62.87
N GLY A 38 -20.37 10.48 62.23
CA GLY A 38 -19.12 10.11 62.92
C GLY A 38 -17.87 10.58 62.21
N LYS A 39 -17.11 11.47 62.87
CA LYS A 39 -15.81 12.04 62.48
C LYS A 39 -14.71 10.96 62.44
N GLY A 40 -13.76 11.10 61.51
CA GLY A 40 -12.47 10.40 61.54
C GLY A 40 -11.51 10.91 60.48
N GLN A 41 -10.54 11.72 60.90
CA GLN A 41 -9.44 12.26 60.08
C GLN A 41 -8.50 11.13 59.65
N GLN A 42 -8.13 11.06 58.37
CA GLN A 42 -7.03 10.20 57.88
C GLN A 42 -5.71 10.98 57.85
N PRO A 43 -4.58 10.43 58.35
CA PRO A 43 -3.27 11.09 58.30
C PRO A 43 -2.64 11.12 56.91
N GLN A 44 -1.88 12.18 56.62
CA GLN A 44 -1.06 12.37 55.41
C GLN A 44 0.06 11.30 55.29
N PRO A 45 0.42 10.86 54.06
CA PRO A 45 1.58 10.01 53.83
C PRO A 45 2.91 10.78 53.96
N GLN A 46 3.90 10.18 54.62
CA GLN A 46 5.28 10.68 54.70
C GLN A 46 6.04 10.52 53.36
N PRO A 47 7.05 11.37 53.07
CA PRO A 47 7.81 11.31 51.83
C PRO A 47 8.80 10.14 51.79
N GLN A 48 8.94 9.50 50.62
CA GLN A 48 9.93 8.46 50.36
C GLN A 48 11.37 9.02 50.24
N PRO A 49 12.41 8.26 50.62
CA PRO A 49 13.81 8.68 50.50
C PRO A 49 14.31 8.70 49.04
N GLN A 50 15.15 9.69 48.72
CA GLN A 50 15.85 9.79 47.43
C GLN A 50 16.93 8.71 47.27
N PRO A 51 17.14 8.14 46.08
CA PRO A 51 18.23 7.20 45.81
C PRO A 51 19.60 7.89 45.81
N GLN A 52 20.59 7.28 46.45
CA GLN A 52 21.99 7.68 46.36
C GLN A 52 22.58 7.36 44.97
N PRO A 53 23.48 8.19 44.43
CA PRO A 53 24.14 7.95 43.15
C PRO A 53 25.16 6.81 43.23
N GLN A 54 25.16 5.95 42.20
CA GLN A 54 26.12 4.85 42.04
C GLN A 54 27.53 5.36 41.67
N PRO A 55 28.61 4.66 42.09
CA PRO A 55 29.98 5.02 41.73
C PRO A 55 30.29 4.80 40.25
N GLN A 56 31.07 5.70 39.66
CA GLN A 56 31.60 5.57 38.30
C GLN A 56 32.62 4.41 38.19
N PRO A 57 32.61 3.63 37.10
CA PRO A 57 33.63 2.61 36.85
C PRO A 57 35.01 3.22 36.55
N GLN A 58 36.06 2.64 37.13
CA GLN A 58 37.45 2.97 36.81
C GLN A 58 37.82 2.53 35.37
N PRO A 59 38.73 3.25 34.68
CA PRO A 59 39.21 2.86 33.37
C PRO A 59 40.03 1.56 33.41
N GLN A 60 39.78 0.65 32.46
CA GLN A 60 40.60 -0.54 32.26
C GLN A 60 41.96 -0.20 31.63
N PRO A 61 43.03 -0.95 31.97
CA PRO A 61 44.36 -0.76 31.39
C PRO A 61 44.41 -1.11 29.89
N GLN A 62 45.21 -0.36 29.14
CA GLN A 62 45.50 -0.66 27.73
C GLN A 62 46.29 -1.97 27.59
N PRO A 63 46.00 -2.81 26.58
CA PRO A 63 46.79 -4.00 26.28
C PRO A 63 48.18 -3.65 25.75
N GLN A 64 49.21 -4.34 26.26
CA GLN A 64 50.55 -4.32 25.67
C GLN A 64 50.56 -5.00 24.29
N PRO A 65 51.41 -4.55 23.35
CA PRO A 65 51.58 -5.19 22.05
C PRO A 65 52.14 -6.62 22.17
N GLN A 66 51.57 -7.56 21.43
CA GLN A 66 52.04 -8.93 21.34
C GLN A 66 53.40 -9.05 20.62
N PRO A 67 54.24 -10.04 20.96
CA PRO A 67 55.46 -10.37 20.23
C PRO A 67 55.16 -10.84 18.81
N GLN A 68 55.98 -10.42 17.84
CA GLN A 68 55.95 -10.96 16.47
C GLN A 68 56.35 -12.45 16.45
N PRO A 69 55.58 -13.32 15.78
CA PRO A 69 55.97 -14.72 15.57
C PRO A 69 57.17 -14.82 14.61
N GLN A 70 58.15 -15.65 14.98
CA GLN A 70 59.23 -16.08 14.09
C GLN A 70 58.68 -16.85 12.87
N PRO A 71 59.36 -16.82 11.71
CA PRO A 71 58.95 -17.54 10.51
C PRO A 71 58.89 -19.05 10.74
N GLN A 72 57.76 -19.68 10.40
CA GLN A 72 57.64 -21.14 10.35
C GLN A 72 58.35 -21.73 9.11
N PRO A 73 58.92 -22.93 9.20
CA PRO A 73 59.44 -23.68 8.05
C PRO A 73 58.34 -24.01 7.04
N PRO A 74 58.67 -24.20 5.75
CA PRO A 74 57.69 -24.42 4.69
C PRO A 74 56.90 -25.71 4.95
N LYS A 75 55.57 -25.59 5.01
CA LYS A 75 54.64 -26.72 5.09
C LYS A 75 54.54 -27.39 3.72
N SER A 76 54.62 -28.71 3.72
CA SER A 76 54.25 -29.60 2.62
C SER A 76 52.87 -29.23 2.06
N PRO A 77 52.63 -29.40 0.74
CA PRO A 77 51.33 -29.09 0.15
C PRO A 77 50.23 -29.93 0.82
N PRO A 78 49.05 -29.33 1.10
CA PRO A 78 47.93 -30.06 1.67
C PRO A 78 47.43 -31.12 0.67
N PRO A 79 46.85 -32.24 1.16
CA PRO A 79 46.14 -33.17 0.30
C PRO A 79 45.04 -32.44 -0.48
N GLU A 80 44.90 -32.74 -1.77
CA GLU A 80 43.75 -32.30 -2.56
C GLU A 80 42.45 -32.68 -1.85
N LEU A 81 41.63 -31.69 -1.55
CA LEU A 81 40.27 -31.91 -1.08
C LEU A 81 39.50 -32.64 -2.19
N PRO A 82 38.69 -33.67 -1.87
CA PRO A 82 37.81 -34.28 -2.85
C PRO A 82 36.89 -33.20 -3.44
N PRO A 83 36.47 -33.34 -4.71
CA PRO A 83 35.57 -32.38 -5.35
C PRO A 83 34.35 -32.17 -4.45
N ARG A 84 34.10 -30.90 -4.12
CA ARG A 84 32.94 -30.47 -3.34
C ARG A 84 31.71 -31.01 -4.05
N ALA A 85 31.06 -32.01 -3.45
CA ALA A 85 29.76 -32.46 -3.90
C ALA A 85 28.87 -31.22 -4.06
N ASP A 86 28.23 -31.10 -5.22
CA ASP A 86 27.27 -30.05 -5.52
C ASP A 86 26.24 -29.99 -4.40
N ASN A 87 26.44 -29.08 -3.44
CA ASN A 87 25.36 -28.69 -2.55
C ASN A 87 24.27 -28.16 -3.50
N PRO A 88 23.07 -28.74 -3.50
CA PRO A 88 21.96 -28.17 -4.25
C PRO A 88 21.86 -26.71 -3.82
N LYS A 89 22.09 -25.80 -4.77
CA LYS A 89 21.83 -24.38 -4.56
C LYS A 89 20.40 -24.31 -3.99
N PRO A 90 20.18 -23.72 -2.80
CA PRO A 90 18.83 -23.52 -2.30
C PRO A 90 17.99 -22.92 -3.42
N PRO A 91 16.77 -23.42 -3.67
CA PRO A 91 15.97 -22.95 -4.80
C PRO A 91 15.95 -21.43 -4.78
N GLU A 92 16.53 -20.82 -5.81
CA GLU A 92 16.58 -19.37 -5.90
C GLU A 92 15.13 -18.88 -5.89
N LYS A 93 14.81 -17.98 -4.95
CA LYS A 93 13.49 -17.36 -4.92
C LYS A 93 13.22 -16.75 -6.30
N PRO A 94 12.01 -16.92 -6.85
CA PRO A 94 11.70 -16.42 -8.18
C PRO A 94 11.94 -14.90 -8.23
N ALA A 95 12.58 -14.44 -9.31
CA ALA A 95 12.75 -13.03 -9.56
C ALA A 95 11.38 -12.40 -9.88
N TYR A 96 11.07 -11.28 -9.23
CA TYR A 96 9.85 -10.51 -9.50
C TYR A 96 10.16 -9.32 -10.40
N LEU A 97 9.32 -9.13 -11.41
CA LEU A 97 9.19 -7.85 -12.10
C LEU A 97 8.21 -6.98 -11.30
N THR A 98 8.58 -5.74 -11.05
CA THR A 98 7.75 -4.78 -10.30
C THR A 98 7.67 -3.44 -10.99
N GLY A 99 6.59 -2.70 -10.77
CA GLY A 99 6.47 -1.31 -11.19
C GLY A 99 5.78 -0.46 -10.13
N THR A 100 6.20 0.80 -10.00
CA THR A 100 5.62 1.78 -9.09
C THR A 100 5.31 3.09 -9.83
N ILE A 101 4.29 3.81 -9.36
CA ILE A 101 4.03 5.18 -9.82
C ILE A 101 3.41 6.02 -8.71
N SER A 102 3.89 7.25 -8.60
CA SER A 102 3.35 8.27 -7.68
C SER A 102 3.33 9.63 -8.35
N LYS A 103 2.98 10.68 -7.61
CA LYS A 103 3.14 12.07 -8.07
C LYS A 103 4.59 12.43 -8.43
N LEU A 104 5.58 11.69 -7.92
CA LEU A 104 7.00 11.87 -8.24
C LEU A 104 7.37 11.28 -9.62
N GLY A 105 6.47 10.49 -10.20
CA GLY A 105 6.63 9.81 -11.48
C GLY A 105 6.83 8.30 -11.34
N LYS A 106 6.95 7.65 -12.49
CA LYS A 106 7.13 6.20 -12.59
C LYS A 106 8.49 5.74 -12.05
N ASP A 107 8.47 4.66 -11.28
CA ASP A 107 9.64 3.96 -10.75
C ASP A 107 10.61 4.92 -10.08
N LYS A 108 10.11 5.79 -9.19
CA LYS A 108 10.94 6.73 -8.42
C LYS A 108 11.18 6.33 -6.97
N ASP A 109 10.44 5.34 -6.45
CA ASP A 109 10.68 4.82 -5.12
C ASP A 109 11.97 3.97 -5.10
N GLN A 110 13.03 4.51 -4.51
CA GLN A 110 14.34 3.85 -4.41
C GLN A 110 14.31 2.59 -3.56
N ARG A 111 13.38 2.48 -2.60
CA ARG A 111 13.24 1.27 -1.79
C ARG A 111 12.83 0.10 -2.65
N TRP A 112 11.86 0.27 -3.55
CA TRP A 112 11.45 -0.79 -4.47
C TRP A 112 12.59 -1.19 -5.42
N LYS A 113 13.43 -0.22 -5.83
CA LYS A 113 14.60 -0.50 -6.68
C LYS A 113 15.72 -1.27 -5.99
N THR A 114 15.88 -1.07 -4.69
CA THR A 114 17.01 -1.61 -3.92
C THR A 114 16.63 -2.84 -3.09
N THR A 115 15.33 -3.07 -2.86
CA THR A 115 14.86 -4.24 -2.12
C THR A 115 15.05 -5.50 -2.96
N GLN A 116 15.85 -6.42 -2.44
CA GLN A 116 15.98 -7.75 -3.02
C GLN A 116 14.78 -8.61 -2.60
N ASN A 117 14.33 -9.49 -3.50
CA ASN A 117 13.30 -10.50 -3.22
C ASN A 117 11.89 -9.95 -2.89
N ILE A 118 11.47 -8.86 -3.53
CA ILE A 118 10.05 -8.46 -3.48
C ILE A 118 9.20 -9.63 -4.00
N SER A 119 8.14 -9.97 -3.28
CA SER A 119 7.19 -11.02 -3.67
C SER A 119 5.82 -10.73 -3.05
N LYS A 120 4.80 -11.54 -3.36
CA LYS A 120 3.50 -11.41 -2.69
C LYS A 120 3.59 -11.56 -1.16
N ASP A 121 4.62 -12.23 -0.65
CA ASP A 121 4.82 -12.46 0.79
C ASP A 121 5.76 -11.43 1.44
N ALA A 122 6.39 -10.57 0.63
CA ALA A 122 7.36 -9.58 1.08
C ALA A 122 7.31 -8.31 0.22
N ILE A 123 6.31 -7.46 0.47
CA ILE A 123 6.15 -6.17 -0.20
C ILE A 123 6.65 -5.04 0.71
N PRO A 124 7.65 -4.24 0.28
CA PRO A 124 8.17 -3.14 1.09
C PRO A 124 7.19 -1.95 1.08
N VAL A 125 6.70 -1.57 2.27
CA VAL A 125 5.72 -0.47 2.48
C VAL A 125 6.13 0.42 3.66
N TYR A 126 5.38 1.49 3.91
CA TYR A 126 5.61 2.38 5.04
C TYR A 126 4.44 2.30 6.03
N ASN A 127 4.77 2.21 7.32
CA ASN A 127 3.88 2.60 8.38
C ASN A 127 3.99 4.11 8.56
N ILE A 128 2.88 4.81 8.40
CA ILE A 128 2.78 6.25 8.59
C ILE A 128 1.96 6.50 9.84
N SER A 129 2.50 7.31 10.75
CA SER A 129 1.83 7.71 11.99
C SER A 129 1.98 9.21 12.21
N ALA A 130 1.06 9.78 12.98
CA ALA A 130 1.08 11.18 13.37
C ALA A 130 1.72 11.32 14.75
N THR A 131 2.64 12.27 14.89
CA THR A 131 3.29 12.67 16.13
C THR A 131 3.10 14.18 16.33
N LEU A 132 3.48 14.69 17.51
CA LEU A 132 3.58 16.13 17.73
C LEU A 132 5.06 16.53 17.79
N ASP A 133 5.41 17.63 17.14
CA ASP A 133 6.75 18.20 17.25
C ASP A 133 6.92 19.03 18.53
N GLN A 134 8.10 19.63 18.72
CA GLN A 134 8.42 20.46 19.90
C GLN A 134 7.52 21.69 20.06
N LYS A 135 6.80 22.12 19.00
CA LYS A 135 5.87 23.24 19.02
C LYS A 135 4.41 22.79 19.18
N GLY A 136 4.15 21.49 19.30
CA GLY A 136 2.81 20.92 19.37
C GLY A 136 2.10 20.83 18.01
N GLU A 137 2.83 20.95 16.90
CA GLU A 137 2.28 20.80 15.55
C GLU A 137 2.29 19.33 15.13
N ILE A 138 1.30 18.92 14.33
CA ILE A 138 1.27 17.56 13.76
C ILE A 138 2.45 17.37 12.81
N LEU A 139 3.20 16.30 13.07
CA LEU A 139 4.31 15.81 12.25
C LEU A 139 4.04 14.36 11.87
N LEU A 140 3.90 14.11 10.57
CA LEU A 140 3.86 12.74 10.05
C LEU A 140 5.27 12.13 10.09
N VAL A 141 5.34 10.88 10.53
CA VAL A 141 6.56 10.07 10.49
C VAL A 141 6.30 8.81 9.69
N LYS A 142 7.31 8.37 8.94
CA LYS A 142 7.26 7.11 8.19
C LYS A 142 8.31 6.13 8.69
N GLU A 143 7.92 4.88 8.87
CA GLU A 143 8.78 3.76 9.21
C GLU A 143 8.66 2.69 8.12
N GLN A 144 9.78 2.15 7.64
CA GLN A 144 9.75 1.08 6.64
C GLN A 144 9.31 -0.23 7.29
N THR A 145 8.43 -0.96 6.61
CA THR A 145 8.00 -2.31 7.00
C THR A 145 7.81 -3.18 5.75
N THR A 146 7.47 -4.46 5.94
CA THR A 146 7.22 -5.43 4.87
C THR A 146 5.94 -6.19 5.17
N VAL A 147 5.13 -6.45 4.13
CA VAL A 147 3.80 -7.07 4.26
C VAL A 147 3.58 -8.18 3.25
N SER A 148 2.63 -9.06 3.54
CA SER A 148 2.20 -10.18 2.67
C SER A 148 0.78 -10.00 2.18
N VAL A 149 0.45 -10.50 0.99
CA VAL A 149 -0.85 -10.33 0.31
C VAL A 149 -1.61 -11.66 0.25
N PRO A 150 -2.94 -11.67 0.50
CA PRO A 150 -3.80 -10.52 0.77
C PRO A 150 -3.65 -10.02 2.22
N ASP A 151 -3.47 -8.71 2.40
CA ASP A 151 -3.46 -8.09 3.72
C ASP A 151 -4.77 -7.32 3.97
N ALA A 152 -5.34 -7.48 5.15
CA ALA A 152 -6.61 -6.88 5.54
C ALA A 152 -6.38 -5.47 6.10
N ARG A 153 -6.62 -4.46 5.24
CA ARG A 153 -6.86 -3.03 5.56
C ARG A 153 -5.99 -2.46 6.68
N VAL A 154 -4.80 -2.02 6.30
CA VAL A 154 -4.08 -0.98 7.05
C VAL A 154 -4.36 0.36 6.38
N VAL A 155 -4.49 1.43 7.17
CA VAL A 155 -4.78 2.79 6.65
C VAL A 155 -3.73 3.23 5.61
N ASN A 156 -2.50 2.73 5.74
CA ASN A 156 -1.33 3.18 4.99
C ASN A 156 -1.05 2.38 3.71
N TYR A 157 -1.68 1.23 3.49
CA TYR A 157 -1.46 0.41 2.30
C TYR A 157 -2.57 -0.61 2.10
N LYS A 158 -2.76 -1.03 0.84
CA LYS A 158 -3.59 -2.18 0.50
C LYS A 158 -3.09 -2.80 -0.79
N PHE A 159 -2.94 -4.11 -0.76
CA PHE A 159 -2.60 -4.91 -1.91
C PHE A 159 -3.57 -6.07 -2.05
N ASP A 160 -3.90 -6.38 -3.29
CA ASP A 160 -4.74 -7.50 -3.69
C ASP A 160 -3.95 -8.40 -4.67
N LEU A 161 -4.28 -9.69 -4.71
CA LEU A 161 -3.73 -10.60 -5.72
C LEU A 161 -4.32 -10.30 -7.11
N LEU A 162 -3.55 -10.56 -8.17
CA LEU A 162 -4.04 -10.42 -9.55
C LEU A 162 -5.25 -11.33 -9.83
N GLY A 163 -5.29 -12.50 -9.19
CA GLY A 163 -6.44 -13.40 -9.15
C GLY A 163 -6.23 -14.51 -8.12
N THR A 164 -7.20 -15.40 -7.98
CA THR A 164 -7.12 -16.54 -7.05
C THR A 164 -5.92 -17.43 -7.39
N GLY A 165 -5.08 -17.75 -6.40
CA GLY A 165 -3.89 -18.58 -6.59
C GLY A 165 -2.77 -17.92 -7.43
N SER A 166 -2.87 -16.62 -7.69
CA SER A 166 -1.82 -15.87 -8.40
C SER A 166 -0.62 -15.60 -7.49
N GLU A 167 0.57 -15.63 -8.09
CA GLU A 167 1.82 -15.17 -7.47
C GLU A 167 2.06 -13.67 -7.66
N GLY A 168 1.19 -12.99 -8.42
CA GLY A 168 1.25 -11.56 -8.66
C GLY A 168 0.29 -10.75 -7.80
N PHE A 169 0.64 -9.49 -7.56
CA PHE A 169 -0.12 -8.54 -6.77
C PHE A 169 -0.20 -7.17 -7.44
N PHE A 170 -1.16 -6.36 -7.01
CA PHE A 170 -1.27 -4.94 -7.31
C PHE A 170 -1.90 -4.20 -6.14
N GLY A 171 -1.68 -2.90 -6.03
CA GLY A 171 -2.19 -2.15 -4.90
C GLY A 171 -1.60 -0.76 -4.78
N TYR A 172 -1.63 -0.25 -3.55
CA TYR A 172 -1.05 1.02 -3.20
C TYR A 172 -0.46 0.99 -1.78
N TYR A 173 0.43 1.94 -1.53
CA TYR A 173 0.86 2.35 -0.20
C TYR A 173 1.03 3.86 -0.19
N TYR A 174 0.91 4.47 0.98
CA TYR A 174 1.25 5.87 1.16
C TYR A 174 2.75 6.04 1.39
N ASP A 175 3.29 7.12 0.88
CA ASP A 175 4.63 7.59 1.15
C ASP A 175 4.56 9.06 1.59
N LEU A 176 5.60 9.50 2.27
CA LEU A 176 5.74 10.84 2.84
C LEU A 176 7.01 11.48 2.30
N GLN A 177 6.86 12.68 1.74
CA GLN A 177 7.97 13.58 1.41
C GLN A 177 7.91 14.79 2.35
N GLY A 178 9.05 15.34 2.75
CA GLY A 178 9.08 16.49 3.65
C GLY A 178 8.32 16.24 4.96
N ARG A 179 7.73 17.31 5.53
CA ARG A 179 7.15 17.28 6.87
C ARG A 179 5.81 16.56 6.93
N ASN A 180 4.88 16.89 6.03
CA ASN A 180 3.50 16.41 6.04
C ASN A 180 2.97 16.17 4.61
N ASP A 181 3.84 16.07 3.62
CA ASP A 181 3.42 15.88 2.23
C ASP A 181 3.24 14.39 1.93
N LEU A 182 2.06 13.91 2.34
CA LEU A 182 1.60 12.53 2.19
C LEU A 182 0.99 12.32 0.80
N PHE A 183 1.44 11.29 0.09
CA PHE A 183 0.93 10.96 -1.24
C PHE A 183 0.83 9.46 -1.43
N VAL A 184 0.02 9.04 -2.40
CA VAL A 184 -0.16 7.62 -2.70
C VAL A 184 0.85 7.16 -3.74
N THR A 185 1.34 5.95 -3.58
CA THR A 185 2.13 5.25 -4.60
C THR A 185 1.39 3.98 -4.97
N TYR A 186 1.12 3.79 -6.25
CA TYR A 186 0.56 2.57 -6.79
C TYR A 186 1.66 1.63 -7.23
N ALA A 187 1.47 0.34 -6.99
CA ALA A 187 2.47 -0.65 -7.31
C ALA A 187 1.85 -1.96 -7.80
N TYR A 188 2.64 -2.71 -8.55
CA TYR A 188 2.36 -4.10 -8.91
C TYR A 188 3.65 -4.91 -8.90
N GLY A 189 3.50 -6.23 -8.84
CA GLY A 189 4.59 -7.16 -9.03
C GLY A 189 4.11 -8.56 -9.35
N PHE A 190 4.93 -9.32 -10.08
CA PHE A 190 4.68 -10.72 -10.42
C PHE A 190 6.00 -11.43 -10.74
N GLU A 191 6.02 -12.76 -10.69
CA GLU A 191 7.20 -13.55 -11.08
C GLU A 191 7.55 -13.30 -12.55
N GLU A 192 8.76 -12.79 -12.83
CA GLU A 192 9.16 -12.37 -14.17
C GLU A 192 9.04 -13.51 -15.21
N ALA A 193 9.32 -14.74 -14.79
CA ALA A 193 9.23 -15.93 -15.64
C ALA A 193 7.80 -16.22 -16.15
N ARG A 194 6.76 -15.62 -15.56
CA ARG A 194 5.37 -15.75 -16.00
C ARG A 194 4.95 -14.71 -17.02
N GLU A 195 5.78 -13.70 -17.29
CA GLU A 195 5.48 -12.74 -18.34
C GLU A 195 5.42 -13.43 -19.70
N ASN A 196 4.32 -13.27 -20.42
CA ASN A 196 4.29 -13.66 -21.81
C ASN A 196 5.05 -12.61 -22.62
N LYS A 197 6.17 -13.01 -23.23
CA LYS A 197 7.01 -12.17 -24.11
C LYS A 197 6.76 -12.43 -25.61
N ASN A 198 5.83 -13.33 -25.96
CA ASN A 198 5.46 -13.64 -27.34
C ASN A 198 4.68 -12.49 -28.00
N SER A 199 4.56 -12.55 -29.33
CA SER A 199 3.69 -11.68 -30.09
C SER A 199 2.22 -11.94 -29.73
N LEU A 200 1.45 -10.87 -29.57
CA LEU A 200 0.04 -10.90 -29.17
C LEU A 200 -0.85 -10.08 -30.14
N GLU A 201 -0.38 -9.84 -31.38
CA GLU A 201 -1.08 -8.99 -32.35
C GLU A 201 -2.45 -9.55 -32.81
N ASP A 202 -2.72 -10.84 -32.62
CA ASP A 202 -4.00 -11.46 -32.96
C ASP A 202 -4.84 -11.84 -31.73
N ILE A 203 -4.49 -11.34 -30.55
CA ILE A 203 -5.17 -11.71 -29.31
C ILE A 203 -6.67 -11.41 -29.37
N SER A 204 -7.47 -12.39 -28.94
CA SER A 204 -8.91 -12.24 -28.73
C SER A 204 -9.26 -12.78 -27.35
N ALA A 205 -9.66 -11.90 -26.44
CA ALA A 205 -9.91 -12.22 -25.03
C ALA A 205 -10.66 -11.07 -24.34
N THR A 206 -11.43 -11.40 -23.31
CA THR A 206 -12.04 -10.42 -22.41
C THR A 206 -11.28 -10.41 -21.09
N TYR A 207 -10.81 -9.25 -20.67
CA TYR A 207 -10.19 -9.02 -19.37
C TYR A 207 -11.14 -8.18 -18.52
N SER A 208 -11.47 -8.66 -17.33
CA SER A 208 -12.28 -7.90 -16.39
C SER A 208 -11.82 -8.09 -14.96
N LYS A 209 -12.02 -7.07 -14.12
CA LYS A 209 -11.78 -7.17 -12.67
C LYS A 209 -12.49 -6.06 -11.93
N LYS A 210 -13.24 -6.45 -10.90
CA LYS A 210 -13.85 -5.52 -9.95
C LYS A 210 -12.77 -4.83 -9.13
N ASN A 211 -12.85 -3.50 -8.99
CA ASN A 211 -11.79 -2.68 -8.39
C ASN A 211 -10.40 -2.91 -9.00
N GLY A 212 -10.34 -3.30 -10.28
CA GLY A 212 -9.10 -3.56 -10.99
C GLY A 212 -8.30 -2.29 -11.31
N PHE A 213 -8.92 -1.12 -11.23
CA PHE A 213 -8.27 0.15 -11.48
C PHE A 213 -8.21 0.99 -10.21
N LEU A 214 -6.99 1.30 -9.77
CA LEU A 214 -6.75 2.18 -8.63
C LEU A 214 -6.03 3.43 -9.14
N TYR A 215 -6.54 4.62 -8.83
CA TYR A 215 -6.00 5.86 -9.40
C TYR A 215 -6.23 7.07 -8.51
N THR A 216 -5.42 8.11 -8.75
CA THR A 216 -5.50 9.41 -8.09
C THR A 216 -5.44 10.51 -9.14
N LEU A 217 -6.23 11.56 -8.91
CA LEU A 217 -6.26 12.78 -9.69
C LEU A 217 -5.36 13.82 -9.00
N LYS A 218 -4.34 14.33 -9.69
CA LYS A 218 -3.38 15.33 -9.19
C LYS A 218 -4.08 16.69 -9.07
N GLY A 219 -3.88 17.36 -7.93
CA GLY A 219 -4.24 18.77 -7.77
C GLY A 219 -5.75 19.05 -7.74
N ILE A 220 -6.58 18.03 -7.48
CA ILE A 220 -7.90 18.29 -6.89
C ILE A 220 -7.62 18.62 -5.43
N GLU A 221 -7.72 19.90 -5.07
CA GLU A 221 -7.62 20.35 -3.68
C GLU A 221 -8.79 19.73 -2.88
N SER A 222 -8.60 18.51 -2.37
CA SER A 222 -9.42 18.05 -1.25
C SER A 222 -8.86 18.71 0.01
N ALA A 223 -9.76 19.32 0.79
CA ALA A 223 -9.43 19.85 2.13
C ALA A 223 -8.90 18.78 3.08
N ASP A 224 -9.04 17.51 2.70
CA ASP A 224 -8.45 16.36 3.38
C ASP A 224 -7.04 16.12 2.83
N ILE A 225 -6.08 16.09 3.74
CA ILE A 225 -4.63 15.83 3.61
C ILE A 225 -4.24 14.49 2.94
N HIS A 226 -5.16 13.86 2.23
CA HIS A 226 -4.99 12.59 1.56
C HIS A 226 -5.27 12.83 0.08
N GLU A 227 -4.28 12.63 -0.78
CA GLU A 227 -4.57 12.40 -2.19
C GLU A 227 -5.66 11.31 -2.27
N SER A 228 -6.84 11.70 -2.76
CA SER A 228 -8.02 10.84 -2.74
C SER A 228 -7.77 9.70 -3.73
N ARG A 229 -7.62 8.50 -3.17
CA ARG A 229 -7.52 7.27 -3.96
C ARG A 229 -8.92 6.87 -4.38
N SER A 230 -9.10 6.70 -5.68
CA SER A 230 -10.32 6.17 -6.28
C SER A 230 -10.11 4.74 -6.78
N THR A 231 -11.20 3.99 -6.86
CA THR A 231 -11.23 2.63 -7.39
C THR A 231 -12.33 2.47 -8.42
N ALA A 232 -12.08 1.71 -9.49
CA ALA A 232 -13.05 1.43 -10.54
C ALA A 232 -12.89 0.01 -11.10
N ASP A 233 -13.94 -0.47 -11.74
CA ASP A 233 -14.00 -1.76 -12.40
C ASP A 233 -13.40 -1.67 -13.81
N VAL A 234 -12.66 -2.69 -14.21
CA VAL A 234 -12.03 -2.79 -15.54
C VAL A 234 -12.79 -3.77 -16.39
N ASN A 235 -13.09 -3.41 -17.65
CA ASN A 235 -13.59 -4.32 -18.66
C ASN A 235 -12.98 -3.98 -20.03
N ILE A 236 -12.18 -4.90 -20.59
CA ILE A 236 -11.48 -4.73 -21.86
C ILE A 236 -11.67 -5.99 -22.72
N GLN A 237 -12.28 -5.82 -23.87
CA GLN A 237 -12.48 -6.86 -24.87
C GLN A 237 -11.55 -6.65 -26.06
N PHE A 238 -10.66 -7.61 -26.27
CA PHE A 238 -9.82 -7.70 -27.46
C PHE A 238 -10.47 -8.60 -28.51
N LYS A 239 -10.38 -8.19 -29.78
CA LYS A 239 -10.76 -8.96 -30.95
C LYS A 239 -9.71 -8.73 -32.04
N ASN A 240 -8.97 -9.78 -32.40
CA ASN A 240 -7.87 -9.76 -33.37
C ASN A 240 -6.89 -8.60 -33.11
N GLY A 241 -6.41 -8.50 -31.86
CA GLY A 241 -5.45 -7.48 -31.43
C GLY A 241 -5.97 -6.05 -31.37
N LYS A 242 -7.27 -5.82 -31.57
CA LYS A 242 -7.92 -4.52 -31.39
C LYS A 242 -8.81 -4.54 -30.18
N ILE A 243 -8.95 -3.41 -29.49
CA ILE A 243 -9.93 -3.28 -28.40
C ILE A 243 -11.29 -2.96 -29.04
N SER A 244 -12.22 -3.92 -28.99
CA SER A 244 -13.59 -3.74 -29.48
C SER A 244 -14.47 -3.03 -28.45
N LYS A 245 -14.17 -3.21 -27.17
CA LYS A 245 -14.81 -2.51 -26.05
C LYS A 245 -13.78 -2.33 -24.94
N GLY A 246 -13.62 -1.10 -24.44
CA GLY A 246 -12.67 -0.80 -23.37
C GLY A 246 -13.24 0.26 -22.46
N GLU A 247 -13.61 -0.13 -21.24
CA GLU A 247 -14.26 0.73 -20.27
C GLU A 247 -13.67 0.52 -18.88
N ILE A 248 -13.50 1.63 -18.17
CA ILE A 248 -13.26 1.65 -16.74
C ILE A 248 -14.43 2.40 -16.12
N SER A 249 -15.14 1.75 -15.22
CA SER A 249 -16.45 2.22 -14.77
C SER A 249 -16.67 2.02 -13.28
N VAL A 250 -17.60 2.79 -12.73
CA VAL A 250 -18.12 2.56 -11.37
C VAL A 250 -19.58 2.13 -11.47
N THR A 251 -19.95 1.13 -10.68
CA THR A 251 -21.32 0.65 -10.59
C THR A 251 -21.92 1.12 -9.27
N ALA A 252 -22.97 1.95 -9.36
CA ALA A 252 -23.70 2.42 -8.19
C ALA A 252 -24.53 1.29 -7.56
N SER A 253 -24.96 1.49 -6.31
CA SER A 253 -25.74 0.48 -5.56
C SER A 253 -27.08 0.10 -6.23
N ASN A 254 -27.60 0.95 -7.11
CA ASN A 254 -28.81 0.70 -7.89
C ASN A 254 -28.53 -0.08 -9.20
N GLY A 255 -27.28 -0.49 -9.46
CA GLY A 255 -26.87 -1.23 -10.66
C GLY A 255 -26.48 -0.35 -11.85
N ASN A 256 -26.67 0.98 -11.76
CA ASN A 256 -26.28 1.87 -12.85
C ASN A 256 -24.76 1.94 -12.96
N THR A 257 -24.25 1.73 -14.17
CA THR A 257 -22.82 1.79 -14.47
C THR A 257 -22.50 3.12 -15.14
N THR A 258 -21.53 3.85 -14.60
CA THR A 258 -21.00 5.08 -15.18
C THR A 258 -19.59 4.82 -15.68
N GLN A 259 -19.36 5.04 -16.97
CA GLN A 259 -18.04 4.93 -17.56
C GLN A 259 -17.21 6.17 -17.20
N LEU A 260 -16.11 5.99 -16.48
CA LEU A 260 -15.19 7.05 -16.08
C LEU A 260 -14.05 7.23 -17.08
N PHE A 261 -13.61 6.14 -17.70
CA PHE A 261 -12.59 6.18 -18.74
C PHE A 261 -12.94 5.27 -19.92
N LYS A 262 -12.56 5.71 -21.11
CA LYS A 262 -12.48 4.90 -22.32
C LYS A 262 -11.08 4.31 -22.45
N VAL A 263 -10.99 3.03 -22.80
CA VAL A 263 -9.72 2.33 -23.04
C VAL A 263 -9.60 1.96 -24.51
N GLU A 264 -8.49 2.33 -25.11
CA GLU A 264 -8.16 2.07 -26.52
C GLU A 264 -6.77 1.43 -26.63
N LYS A 265 -6.52 0.71 -27.73
CA LYS A 265 -5.18 0.20 -28.05
C LYS A 265 -4.31 1.39 -28.44
N GLY A 266 -3.11 1.47 -27.86
CA GLY A 266 -2.04 2.37 -28.28
C GLY A 266 -1.23 1.79 -29.43
N ASP A 267 0.08 2.03 -29.43
CA ASP A 267 0.98 1.58 -30.50
C ASP A 267 1.09 0.05 -30.58
N SER A 268 0.79 -0.65 -29.49
CA SER A 268 0.77 -2.12 -29.42
C SER A 268 -0.31 -2.61 -28.46
N VAL A 269 -0.59 -3.91 -28.46
CA VAL A 269 -1.51 -4.50 -27.45
C VAL A 269 -1.00 -4.38 -26.01
N ARG A 270 0.30 -4.10 -25.81
CA ARG A 270 0.92 -3.85 -24.50
C ARG A 270 0.88 -2.39 -24.08
N GLN A 271 0.31 -1.50 -24.90
CA GLN A 271 0.10 -0.11 -24.57
C GLN A 271 -1.38 0.21 -24.63
N LEU A 272 -1.97 0.62 -23.52
CA LEU A 272 -3.35 1.07 -23.47
C LEU A 272 -3.38 2.59 -23.37
N LEU A 273 -4.25 3.21 -24.16
CA LEU A 273 -4.59 4.61 -24.05
C LEU A 273 -5.88 4.73 -23.24
N ILE A 274 -5.83 5.44 -22.13
CA ILE A 274 -6.93 5.57 -21.18
C ILE A 274 -7.35 7.02 -21.14
N THR A 275 -8.54 7.32 -21.64
CA THR A 275 -9.05 8.69 -21.80
C THR A 275 -10.20 8.92 -20.81
N PRO A 276 -10.11 9.92 -19.91
CA PRO A 276 -11.24 10.34 -19.08
C PRO A 276 -12.48 10.67 -19.92
N THR A 277 -13.66 10.20 -19.51
CA THR A 277 -14.94 10.58 -20.13
C THR A 277 -15.49 11.86 -19.51
N GLU A 278 -16.55 12.43 -20.08
CA GLU A 278 -17.29 13.57 -19.54
C GLU A 278 -17.80 13.36 -18.10
N HIS A 279 -17.92 12.11 -17.64
CA HIS A 279 -18.35 11.78 -16.27
C HIS A 279 -17.25 11.93 -15.22
N LEU A 280 -16.00 12.09 -15.66
CA LEU A 280 -14.84 12.34 -14.81
C LEU A 280 -14.12 13.64 -15.18
N ALA A 281 -14.17 13.99 -16.47
CA ALA A 281 -13.33 15.00 -17.08
C ALA A 281 -13.95 16.40 -16.99
N GLU A 282 -13.54 17.14 -15.96
CA GLU A 282 -13.73 18.58 -15.88
C GLU A 282 -12.38 19.30 -15.84
N GLY A 283 -12.34 20.54 -16.35
CA GLY A 283 -11.14 21.39 -16.31
C GLY A 283 -9.88 20.71 -16.85
N LYS A 284 -8.86 20.54 -16.00
CA LYS A 284 -7.54 20.01 -16.37
C LYS A 284 -7.53 18.53 -16.78
N LEU A 285 -8.57 17.77 -16.44
CA LEU A 285 -8.69 16.34 -16.79
C LEU A 285 -9.30 16.13 -18.17
N LYS A 286 -9.90 17.17 -18.76
CA LYS A 286 -10.43 17.11 -20.12
C LYS A 286 -9.29 16.84 -21.10
N ASP A 287 -9.46 15.80 -21.90
CA ASP A 287 -8.49 15.31 -22.89
C ASP A 287 -7.14 14.86 -22.29
N ASP A 288 -7.03 14.73 -20.96
CA ASP A 288 -5.83 14.27 -20.27
C ASP A 288 -5.68 12.75 -20.36
N LYS A 289 -5.26 12.29 -21.54
CA LYS A 289 -5.05 10.88 -21.85
C LYS A 289 -3.88 10.31 -21.04
N GLY A 290 -4.16 9.23 -20.34
CA GLY A 290 -3.15 8.40 -19.68
C GLY A 290 -2.65 7.28 -20.58
N THR A 291 -1.39 6.90 -20.41
CA THR A 291 -0.79 5.74 -21.08
C THR A 291 -0.47 4.66 -20.05
N ALA A 292 -0.87 3.43 -20.32
CA ALA A 292 -0.54 2.26 -19.52
C ALA A 292 0.31 1.28 -20.34
N ASN A 293 1.56 1.07 -19.93
CA ASN A 293 2.37 -0.03 -20.45
C ASN A 293 2.06 -1.26 -19.58
N VAL A 294 1.41 -2.25 -20.17
CA VAL A 294 0.84 -3.40 -19.48
C VAL A 294 1.58 -4.69 -19.81
N HIS A 295 1.64 -5.56 -18.82
CA HIS A 295 2.21 -6.89 -18.87
C HIS A 295 1.08 -7.92 -18.98
N TYR A 296 1.23 -8.86 -19.90
CA TYR A 296 0.41 -10.07 -19.96
C TYR A 296 1.12 -11.17 -19.17
N VAL A 297 0.48 -11.63 -18.09
CA VAL A 297 1.06 -12.58 -17.15
C VAL A 297 0.28 -13.88 -17.22
N ASN A 298 0.99 -15.00 -17.37
CA ASN A 298 0.39 -16.32 -17.42
C ASN A 298 -0.02 -16.80 -16.02
N SER A 299 -1.01 -17.70 -15.94
CA SER A 299 -1.40 -18.33 -14.65
C SER A 299 -0.26 -19.12 -14.04
N ALA A 300 0.52 -19.82 -14.87
CA ALA A 300 1.73 -20.55 -14.52
C ALA A 300 2.85 -20.30 -15.54
N GLN A 301 4.10 -20.52 -15.13
CA GLN A 301 5.24 -20.46 -16.04
C GLN A 301 5.02 -21.42 -17.23
N GLY A 302 5.13 -20.89 -18.45
CA GLY A 302 4.93 -21.67 -19.67
C GLY A 302 3.47 -21.97 -20.06
N ALA A 303 2.47 -21.53 -19.29
CA ALA A 303 1.06 -21.81 -19.61
C ALA A 303 0.55 -21.10 -20.88
N ASN A 304 1.17 -19.97 -21.26
CA ASN A 304 0.82 -19.17 -22.45
C ASN A 304 -0.67 -18.76 -22.53
N ASP A 305 -1.35 -18.65 -21.39
CA ASP A 305 -2.78 -18.39 -21.31
C ASP A 305 -3.12 -16.89 -21.20
N ASN A 306 -2.13 -16.05 -20.93
CA ASN A 306 -2.26 -14.61 -20.69
C ASN A 306 -3.33 -14.32 -19.64
N LYS A 307 -3.31 -15.06 -18.53
CA LYS A 307 -4.39 -15.02 -17.54
C LYS A 307 -4.62 -13.64 -16.93
N TYR A 308 -3.58 -12.84 -16.73
CA TYR A 308 -3.67 -11.53 -16.10
C TYR A 308 -3.10 -10.42 -16.96
N LEU A 309 -3.64 -9.22 -16.79
CA LEU A 309 -3.17 -7.98 -17.39
C LEU A 309 -2.86 -7.00 -16.25
N VAL A 310 -1.66 -6.44 -16.20
CA VAL A 310 -1.27 -5.50 -15.12
C VAL A 310 -0.30 -4.43 -15.58
N GLY A 311 -0.42 -3.20 -15.09
CA GLY A 311 0.56 -2.14 -15.37
C GLY A 311 0.25 -0.82 -14.68
N ASN A 312 1.25 0.04 -14.57
CA ASN A 312 1.05 1.42 -14.11
C ASN A 312 0.51 2.28 -15.26
N VAL A 313 -0.28 3.29 -14.89
CA VAL A 313 -0.89 4.24 -15.81
C VAL A 313 -0.46 5.65 -15.44
N GLU A 314 0.00 6.41 -16.42
CA GLU A 314 0.45 7.79 -16.24
C GLU A 314 -0.31 8.73 -17.18
N GLY A 315 -1.04 9.68 -16.59
CA GLY A 315 -1.56 10.87 -17.26
C GLY A 315 -0.86 12.13 -16.74
N LYS A 316 -1.15 13.28 -17.35
CA LYS A 316 -0.53 14.55 -16.95
C LYS A 316 -0.96 14.93 -15.53
N ASN A 317 -2.26 14.88 -15.26
CA ASN A 317 -2.89 15.26 -14.00
C ASN A 317 -3.50 14.08 -13.25
N TRP A 318 -3.10 12.85 -13.56
CA TRP A 318 -3.56 11.67 -12.81
C TRP A 318 -2.62 10.49 -13.05
N TYR A 319 -2.68 9.50 -12.18
CA TYR A 319 -1.86 8.30 -12.27
C TYR A 319 -2.50 7.14 -11.52
N GLY A 320 -2.07 5.90 -11.80
CA GLY A 320 -2.69 4.72 -11.19
C GLY A 320 -2.04 3.39 -11.53
N VAL A 321 -2.72 2.32 -11.17
CA VAL A 321 -2.42 0.95 -11.56
C VAL A 321 -3.68 0.27 -12.09
N LEU A 322 -3.52 -0.48 -13.18
CA LEU A 322 -4.53 -1.31 -13.77
C LEU A 322 -4.17 -2.78 -13.55
N ALA A 323 -5.14 -3.58 -13.12
CA ALA A 323 -5.10 -5.01 -13.07
C ALA A 323 -6.41 -5.61 -13.59
N ALA A 324 -6.34 -6.64 -14.41
CA ALA A 324 -7.52 -7.34 -14.92
C ALA A 324 -7.24 -8.84 -15.10
N GLU A 325 -8.28 -9.66 -15.03
CA GLU A 325 -8.19 -11.10 -15.22
C GLU A 325 -8.95 -11.52 -16.48
N LYS A 326 -8.35 -12.41 -17.27
CA LYS A 326 -9.00 -13.02 -18.42
C LYS A 326 -10.17 -13.89 -17.98
N GLN A 327 -11.34 -13.63 -18.57
CA GLN A 327 -12.59 -14.34 -18.34
C GLN A 327 -12.69 -15.62 -19.17
#